data_AF-A0A512BAZ5-F1
#
_entry.id   AF-A0A512BAZ5-F1
#
_cell.length_a   1.000
_cell.length_b   1.000
_cell.length_c   1.000
_cell.angle_alpha   90.00
_cell.angle_beta   90.00
_cell.angle_gamma   90.00
#
_symmetry.space_group_name_H-M   'P 1'
#
loop_
_entity.id
_entity.type
_entity.pdbx_description
1 polymer ?
#
loop_
_entity_poly.entity_id
_entity_poly.type
_entity_poly.pdbx_seq_one_letter_code
_entity_poly.pdbx_strand_id
1 'polypeptide(L)'
;MKQREITDSENTRWTCVQAFSMSNKEASEKAEAITETEQGKVTVVCTPTGGAKTVRLELDANWEEQMTDEHLSKAITSSAG
;
A
#
# COMPACT_ATOMS: atom_id res chain seq x y z
N MET A 1 -5.51 -11.03 0.83
CA MET A 1 -5.44 -9.54 0.88
C MET A 1 -4.25 -9.17 1.75
N LYS A 2 -3.23 -8.50 1.18
CA LYS A 2 -2.06 -8.02 1.93
C LYS A 2 -2.37 -6.66 2.53
N GLN A 3 -2.44 -6.60 3.87
CA GLN A 3 -2.66 -5.38 4.62
C GLN A 3 -1.63 -5.30 5.75
N ARG A 4 -1.11 -4.10 6.01
CA ARG A 4 -0.17 -3.84 7.10
C ARG A 4 -0.64 -2.63 7.88
N GLU A 5 -0.67 -2.77 9.20
CA GLU A 5 -0.93 -1.66 10.12
C GLU A 5 0.41 -1.13 10.63
N ILE A 6 0.62 0.17 10.50
CA ILE A 6 1.81 0.84 11.03
C ILE A 6 1.40 2.04 11.86
N THR A 7 2.30 2.52 12.72
CA THR A 7 2.11 3.77 13.46
C THR A 7 3.22 4.72 13.08
N ASP A 8 2.86 5.89 12.58
CA ASP A 8 3.82 6.94 12.24
C ASP A 8 4.35 7.67 13.49
N SER A 9 5.42 8.44 13.33
CA SER A 9 6.01 9.31 14.36
C SER A 9 5.01 10.28 15.01
N GLU A 10 3.96 10.70 14.29
CA GLU A 10 2.87 11.52 14.85
C GLU A 10 1.84 10.72 15.66
N ASN A 11 2.13 9.46 16.01
CA ASN A 11 1.21 8.53 16.67
C ASN A 11 -0.07 8.23 15.86
N THR A 12 -0.06 8.56 14.56
CA THR A 12 -1.16 8.23 13.67
C THR A 12 -1.02 6.78 13.22
N ARG A 13 -2.04 5.97 13.49
CA ARG A 13 -2.11 4.59 12.99
C ARG A 13 -2.59 4.61 11.55
N TRP A 14 -1.88 3.91 10.67
CA TRP A 14 -2.18 3.79 9.25
C TRP A 14 -2.46 2.34 8.90
N THR A 15 -3.51 2.13 8.11
CA THR A 15 -3.81 0.85 7.48
C THR A 15 -3.41 0.94 6.01
N CYS A 16 -2.30 0.29 5.66
CA CYS A 16 -1.80 0.20 4.29
C CYS A 16 -2.29 -1.09 3.65
N VAL A 17 -3.06 -0.96 2.58
CA VAL A 17 -3.59 -2.09 1.80
C VAL A 17 -3.06 -2.01 0.38
N GLN A 18 -2.57 -3.13 -0.15
CA GLN A 18 -2.21 -3.19 -1.56
C GLN A 18 -3.50 -3.13 -2.40
N ALA A 19 -3.62 -2.12 -3.25
CA ALA A 19 -4.73 -2.01 -4.19
C ALA A 19 -4.51 -2.98 -5.36
N PHE A 20 -5.46 -3.89 -5.54
CA PHE A 20 -5.54 -4.71 -6.74
C PHE A 20 -6.34 -3.93 -7.80
N SER A 21 -5.69 -3.50 -8.87
CA SER A 21 -6.41 -2.97 -10.02
C SER A 21 -7.03 -4.14 -10.76
N MET A 22 -8.36 -4.27 -10.75
CA MET A 22 -9.08 -5.12 -11.68
C MET A 22 -8.94 -4.54 -13.09
N SER A 23 -7.80 -4.77 -13.72
CA SER A 23 -7.58 -4.51 -15.15
C SER A 23 -7.29 -5.82 -15.85
N ASN A 24 -8.26 -6.73 -15.89
CA ASN A 24 -8.64 -7.37 -17.14
C ASN A 24 -10.00 -8.05 -16.96
N LYS A 25 -10.74 -8.09 -18.06
CA LYS A 25 -12.11 -8.55 -18.23
C LYS A 25 -12.22 -10.07 -18.11
N GLU A 26 -11.76 -10.68 -17.02
CA GLU A 26 -11.95 -12.09 -16.72
C GLU A 26 -11.70 -12.32 -15.22
N ALA A 27 -12.78 -12.25 -14.44
CA ALA A 27 -12.80 -12.79 -13.09
C ALA A 27 -12.60 -14.31 -13.18
N SER A 28 -11.37 -14.78 -13.02
CA SER A 28 -11.05 -16.21 -12.92
C SER A 28 -10.18 -16.42 -11.70
N GLU A 29 -10.83 -16.83 -10.60
CA GLU A 29 -10.43 -17.74 -9.50
C GLU A 29 -8.99 -17.73 -8.94
N LYS A 30 -8.15 -16.78 -9.31
CA LYS A 30 -6.77 -16.60 -8.84
C LYS A 30 -6.55 -15.13 -8.54
N ALA A 31 -7.16 -14.66 -7.46
CA ALA A 31 -6.93 -13.32 -6.91
C ALA A 31 -5.53 -13.23 -6.23
N GLU A 32 -4.49 -13.66 -6.94
CA GLU A 32 -3.07 -13.59 -6.58
C GLU A 32 -2.24 -12.96 -7.69
N ALA A 33 -2.88 -12.46 -8.77
CA ALA A 33 -2.21 -11.60 -9.72
C ALA A 33 -1.98 -10.23 -9.07
N ILE A 34 -0.89 -10.14 -8.32
CA ILE A 34 -0.28 -8.88 -7.91
C ILE A 34 -0.08 -8.09 -9.21
N THR A 35 -0.81 -6.99 -9.38
CA THR A 35 -0.57 -6.03 -10.46
C THR A 35 0.77 -5.34 -10.18
N GLU A 36 1.86 -6.07 -10.40
CA GLU A 36 3.15 -5.48 -10.70
C GLU A 36 2.99 -4.70 -12.00
N THR A 37 3.34 -3.42 -11.94
CA THR A 37 3.74 -2.68 -13.15
C THR A 37 4.88 -3.45 -13.83
N GLU A 38 5.14 -3.18 -15.11
CA GLU A 38 6.31 -3.76 -15.81
C GLU A 38 7.65 -3.48 -15.10
N GLN A 39 7.66 -2.58 -14.12
CA GLN A 39 8.79 -2.20 -13.28
C GLN A 39 8.82 -2.88 -11.90
N GLY A 40 7.94 -3.85 -11.62
CA GLY A 40 7.93 -4.58 -10.36
C GLY A 40 7.28 -3.85 -9.19
N LYS A 41 6.50 -2.80 -9.47
CA LYS A 41 5.83 -1.98 -8.44
C LYS A 41 4.34 -2.20 -8.35
N VAL A 42 3.77 -2.01 -7.17
CA VAL A 42 2.38 -2.17 -6.83
C VAL A 42 1.84 -0.89 -6.20
N THR A 43 0.55 -0.64 -6.39
CA THR A 43 -0.13 0.47 -5.71
C THR A 43 -0.51 0.05 -4.30
N VAL A 44 -0.06 0.83 -3.31
CA VAL A 44 -0.40 0.65 -1.90
C VAL A 44 -1.18 1.86 -1.42
N VAL A 45 -2.29 1.63 -0.76
CA VAL A 45 -3.22 2.66 -0.29
C VAL A 45 -3.17 2.66 1.23
N CYS A 46 -2.64 3.73 1.81
CA CYS A 46 -2.52 3.91 3.25
C CYS A 46 -3.58 4.87 3.75
N THR A 47 -4.46 4.39 4.61
CA THR A 47 -5.54 5.19 5.21
C THR A 47 -5.25 5.41 6.69
N PRO A 48 -5.27 6.67 7.18
CA PRO A 48 -5.05 6.94 8.59
C PRO A 48 -6.32 6.60 9.37
N THR A 49 -6.12 6.11 10.58
CA THR A 49 -7.19 5.80 11.53
C THR A 49 -7.88 7.11 11.91
N GLY A 50 -9.19 7.22 11.63
CA GLY A 50 -9.93 8.48 11.74
C GLY A 50 -10.36 9.07 10.40
N GLY A 51 -9.96 8.46 9.27
CA GLY A 51 -10.59 8.71 7.96
C GLY A 51 -10.26 10.05 7.32
N ALA A 52 -9.14 10.68 7.71
CA ALA A 52 -8.77 12.00 7.22
C ALA A 52 -8.47 12.02 5.71
N LYS A 53 -7.24 11.63 5.32
CA LYS A 53 -6.75 11.68 3.94
C LYS A 53 -6.01 10.39 3.62
N THR A 54 -6.55 9.63 2.68
CA THR A 54 -5.90 8.42 2.18
C THR A 54 -4.72 8.81 1.27
N VAL A 55 -3.59 8.15 1.46
CA VAL A 55 -2.37 8.34 0.67
C VAL A 55 -2.21 7.13 -0.25
N ARG A 56 -1.88 7.38 -1.52
CA ARG A 56 -1.54 6.32 -2.48
C ARG A 56 -0.04 6.36 -2.74
N LEU A 57 0.60 5.23 -2.52
CA LEU A 57 2.03 5.01 -2.73
C LEU A 57 2.22 4.00 -3.86
N GLU A 58 3.31 4.15 -4.59
CA GLU A 58 3.78 3.16 -5.55
C GLU A 58 5.05 2.55 -4.97
N LEU A 59 4.96 1.30 -4.51
CA LEU A 59 6.04 0.59 -3.81
C LEU A 59 6.38 -0.69 -4.57
N ASP A 60 7.57 -1.27 -4.34
CA ASP A 60 7.91 -2.59 -4.90
C ASP A 60 6.91 -3.67 -4.45
N ALA A 61 6.68 -4.71 -5.26
CA ALA A 61 5.74 -5.78 -4.92
C ALA A 61 6.04 -6.49 -3.60
N ASN A 62 7.32 -6.55 -3.24
CA ASN A 62 7.87 -7.10 -2.01
C ASN A 62 8.01 -6.06 -0.88
N TRP A 63 7.32 -4.90 -0.96
CA TRP A 63 7.36 -3.86 0.08
C TRP A 63 6.99 -4.40 1.46
N GLU A 64 6.06 -5.34 1.54
CA GLU A 64 5.65 -5.95 2.81
C GLU A 64 6.82 -6.62 3.55
N GLU A 65 7.75 -7.21 2.80
CA GLU A 65 8.89 -7.97 3.34
C GLU A 65 10.17 -7.14 3.42
N GLN A 66 10.39 -6.22 2.47
CA GLN A 66 11.62 -5.44 2.39
C GLN A 66 11.53 -4.05 3.03
N MET A 67 10.34 -3.44 3.12
CA MET A 67 10.18 -2.15 3.77
C MET A 67 9.88 -2.32 5.26
N THR A 68 10.61 -1.57 6.08
CA THR A 68 10.34 -1.43 7.50
C THR A 68 9.19 -0.45 7.72
N ASP A 69 8.57 -0.53 8.91
CA ASP A 69 7.48 0.37 9.28
C ASP A 69 7.91 1.85 9.23
N GLU A 70 9.15 2.15 9.62
CA GLU A 70 9.74 3.49 9.58
C GLU A 70 9.89 4.02 8.14
N HIS A 71 10.34 3.17 7.21
CA HIS A 71 10.43 3.56 5.81
C HIS A 71 9.04 3.79 5.20
N LEU A 72 8.07 2.95 5.56
CA LEU A 72 6.69 3.08 5.11
C LEU A 72 6.04 4.35 5.66
N SER A 73 6.20 4.64 6.95
CA SER A 73 5.66 5.85 7.56
C SER A 73 6.25 7.11 6.93
N LYS A 74 7.56 7.11 6.68
CA LYS A 74 8.24 8.21 5.97
C LYS A 74 7.70 8.41 4.55
N ALA A 75 7.45 7.33 3.81
CA ALA A 75 6.87 7.41 2.47
C ALA A 75 5.44 7.99 2.51
N ILE A 76 4.61 7.55 3.46
CA ILE A 76 3.26 8.10 3.67
C ILE A 76 3.31 9.60 3.96
N THR A 77 4.13 10.02 4.92
CA THR A 77 4.25 11.42 5.33
C THR A 77 4.80 12.29 4.21
N SER A 78 5.75 11.78 3.41
CA SER A 78 6.27 12.48 2.23
C SER A 78 5.25 12.65 1.11
N SER A 79 4.25 11.76 1.00
CA SER A 79 3.19 11.83 -0.01
C SER A 79 1.90 12.49 0.50
N ALA A 80 1.77 12.69 1.82
CA ALA A 80 0.62 13.35 2.43
C ALA A 80 0.66 14.89 2.29
N GLY A 81 1.86 15.45 2.04
CA GLY A 81 2.15 16.88 1.89
C GLY A 81 1.57 17.55 0.64
#